data_AF-A0A950J4W3-F1
#
_entry.id   AF-A0A950J4W3-F1
#
_cell.length_a   1.000
_cell.length_b   1.000
_cell.length_c   1.000
_cell.angle_alpha   90.00
_cell.angle_beta   90.00
_cell.angle_gamma   90.00
#
_symmetry.space_group_name_H-M   'P 1'
#
loop_
_entity.id
_entity.type
_entity.pdbx_description
1 polymer ?
#
loop_
_entity_poly.entity_id
_entity_poly.type
_entity_poly.pdbx_seq_one_letter_code
_entity_poly.pdbx_strand_id
1 'polypeptide(L)'
;MHITRFLGALAIAALTLSTVSAQAASKMSGGSHMAAVPSDVNLNMNSRFGGPGVYTGAPVLGATLAVVVAGGGPKNYSTMTLLKTLAGDKTDAEVAKLSKTYGKPAVGQFVKTFDFIISDALHYVTVKHIELPSQPAVDPKDGEKLAGALWGATSIGGGNHNVEVGLDHLVGHPLHMQIMKDIDAKYGVAADAQYHVILLTALTDLANVYHLDANGMMKAM
;
A
#
# COMPACT_ATOMS: atom_id res chain seq x y z
N MET A 1 -48.09 -30.46 -3.06
CA MET A 1 -48.45 -31.88 -3.29
C MET A 1 -47.23 -32.56 -3.91
N HIS A 2 -46.90 -33.76 -3.40
CA HIS A 2 -45.75 -34.63 -3.74
C HIS A 2 -44.38 -34.15 -3.18
N ILE A 3 -43.87 -34.63 -2.02
CA ILE A 3 -43.48 -36.00 -1.58
C ILE A 3 -42.32 -36.49 -2.49
N THR A 4 -41.09 -36.82 -2.08
CA THR A 4 -40.69 -37.83 -1.07
C THR A 4 -39.18 -37.76 -0.75
N ARG A 5 -38.87 -38.16 0.48
CA ARG A 5 -37.56 -38.36 1.13
C ARG A 5 -36.78 -39.55 0.54
N PHE A 6 -35.45 -39.57 0.73
CA PHE A 6 -34.72 -40.82 0.97
C PHE A 6 -33.71 -40.66 2.12
N LEU A 7 -33.91 -41.50 3.14
CA LEU A 7 -32.95 -41.87 4.18
C LEU A 7 -31.94 -42.87 3.60
N GLY A 8 -30.79 -43.04 4.27
CA GLY A 8 -30.08 -44.32 4.22
C GLY A 8 -28.61 -44.26 4.61
N ALA A 9 -28.35 -44.42 5.91
CA ALA A 9 -27.04 -44.75 6.44
C ALA A 9 -26.69 -46.23 6.15
N LEU A 10 -25.41 -46.56 5.96
CA LEU A 10 -24.82 -47.79 6.51
C LEU A 10 -23.28 -47.73 6.50
N ALA A 11 -22.72 -48.15 7.64
CA ALA A 11 -21.30 -48.34 7.92
C ALA A 11 -20.69 -49.52 7.16
N ILE A 12 -19.35 -49.60 7.13
CA ILE A 12 -18.55 -50.80 7.43
C ILE A 12 -17.10 -50.35 7.73
N ALA A 13 -16.58 -50.86 8.84
CA ALA A 13 -15.19 -50.74 9.27
C ALA A 13 -14.28 -51.72 8.50
N ALA A 14 -13.03 -51.33 8.28
CA ALA A 14 -11.95 -52.29 8.05
C ALA A 14 -10.65 -51.76 8.68
N LEU A 15 -10.25 -52.40 9.77
CA LEU A 15 -8.90 -52.36 10.33
C LEU A 15 -7.96 -53.12 9.40
N THR A 16 -6.87 -52.49 8.96
CA THR A 16 -5.67 -53.20 8.53
C THR A 16 -4.45 -52.55 9.16
N LEU A 17 -3.80 -53.28 10.07
CA LEU A 17 -2.45 -53.00 10.54
C LEU A 17 -1.47 -53.28 9.39
N SER A 18 -0.54 -52.37 9.15
CA SER A 18 0.70 -52.63 8.41
C SER A 18 1.79 -51.74 8.96
N THR A 19 2.86 -52.37 9.43
CA THR A 19 3.99 -51.80 10.13
C THR A 19 5.14 -51.41 9.18
N VAL A 20 5.86 -50.36 9.59
CA VAL A 20 7.24 -49.95 9.28
C VAL A 20 7.57 -49.49 7.85
N SER A 21 7.92 -48.21 7.73
CA SER A 21 9.27 -47.77 7.31
C SER A 21 9.46 -46.30 7.66
N ALA A 22 10.43 -46.03 8.53
CA ALA A 22 10.89 -44.69 8.86
C ALA A 22 11.52 -44.07 7.61
N GLN A 23 10.85 -43.06 7.04
CA GLN A 23 11.48 -42.08 6.17
C GLN A 23 11.38 -40.73 6.86
N ALA A 24 12.56 -40.12 6.98
CA ALA A 24 12.83 -38.91 7.71
C ALA A 24 11.78 -37.84 7.43
N ALA A 25 11.09 -37.40 8.49
CA ALA A 25 10.41 -36.13 8.51
C ALA A 25 11.47 -35.03 8.39
N SER A 26 11.82 -34.68 7.15
CA SER A 26 12.39 -33.38 6.83
C SER A 26 11.45 -32.36 7.42
N LYS A 27 11.92 -31.74 8.51
CA LYS A 27 11.27 -30.66 9.23
C LYS A 27 10.56 -29.74 8.24
N MET A 28 9.23 -29.70 8.31
CA MET A 28 8.47 -28.54 7.88
C MET A 28 8.97 -27.36 8.73
N SER A 29 10.02 -26.70 8.24
CA SER A 29 10.33 -25.34 8.64
C SER A 29 9.30 -24.46 7.95
N GLY A 30 8.11 -24.40 8.54
CA GLY A 30 7.17 -23.29 8.36
C GLY A 30 7.74 -22.03 8.98
N GLY A 31 8.95 -21.66 8.57
CA GLY A 31 9.52 -20.36 8.87
C GLY A 31 8.72 -19.38 8.04
N SER A 32 7.84 -18.64 8.70
CA SER A 32 7.32 -17.38 8.18
C SER A 32 8.54 -16.63 7.64
N HIS A 33 8.69 -16.56 6.32
CA HIS A 33 9.74 -15.76 5.70
C HIS A 33 9.38 -14.31 6.04
N MET A 34 9.86 -13.85 7.20
CA MET A 34 9.75 -12.45 7.55
C MET A 34 10.46 -11.69 6.44
N ALA A 35 9.72 -10.81 5.76
CA ALA A 35 10.27 -10.00 4.70
C ALA A 35 11.53 -9.31 5.24
N ALA A 36 12.65 -9.47 4.53
CA ALA A 36 13.88 -8.78 4.90
C ALA A 36 13.65 -7.27 4.81
N VAL A 37 14.33 -6.51 5.68
CA VAL A 37 14.36 -5.05 5.56
C VAL A 37 15.04 -4.72 4.22
N PRO A 38 14.45 -3.89 3.35
CA PRO A 38 15.13 -3.46 2.13
C PRO A 38 16.46 -2.77 2.47
N SER A 39 17.53 -3.04 1.71
CA SER A 39 18.88 -2.54 1.99
C SER A 39 18.99 -1.02 2.06
N ASP A 40 18.06 -0.34 1.38
CA ASP A 40 18.03 1.11 1.23
C ASP A 40 17.16 1.78 2.30
N VAL A 41 16.58 1.02 3.23
CA VAL A 41 15.82 1.52 4.38
C VAL A 41 16.72 1.59 5.60
N ASN A 42 16.97 2.81 6.10
CA ASN A 42 17.71 3.02 7.33
C ASN A 42 16.79 3.04 8.55
N LEU A 43 16.74 1.92 9.28
CA LEU A 43 15.93 1.77 10.50
C LEU A 43 16.46 2.53 11.72
N ASN A 44 17.70 3.04 11.68
CA ASN A 44 18.27 3.86 12.75
C ASN A 44 17.87 5.34 12.66
N MET A 45 17.19 5.72 11.57
CA MET A 45 16.61 7.04 11.40
C MET A 45 15.12 6.98 11.68
N ASN A 46 14.62 7.99 12.37
CA ASN A 46 13.19 8.16 12.58
C ASN A 46 12.60 8.96 11.41
N SER A 47 11.45 8.49 10.95
CA SER A 47 10.53 9.27 10.15
C SER A 47 10.01 10.48 10.94
N ARG A 48 9.55 11.51 10.22
CA ARG A 48 9.15 12.82 10.75
C ARG A 48 8.02 12.72 11.78
N PHE A 49 6.98 11.93 11.50
CA PHE A 49 5.84 11.70 12.39
C PHE A 49 5.96 10.42 13.23
N GLY A 50 7.16 9.85 13.28
CA GLY A 50 7.51 8.71 14.13
C GLY A 50 7.56 7.38 13.39
N GLY A 51 8.06 6.37 14.08
CA GLY A 51 8.37 5.06 13.49
C GLY A 51 9.76 5.03 12.84
N PRO A 52 10.38 3.85 12.79
CA PRO A 52 11.69 3.69 12.18
C PRO A 52 11.59 3.73 10.65
N GLY A 53 12.70 4.12 10.02
CA GLY A 53 12.88 4.02 8.58
C GLY A 53 12.94 5.38 7.90
N VAL A 54 13.97 5.55 7.10
CA VAL A 54 14.09 6.54 6.02
C VAL A 54 14.62 5.78 4.82
N TYR A 55 14.00 5.95 3.65
CA TYR A 55 14.53 5.33 2.43
C TYR A 55 15.54 6.25 1.76
N THR A 56 16.76 5.76 1.59
CA THR A 56 17.88 6.53 1.02
C THR A 56 18.28 6.05 -0.37
N GLY A 57 17.54 5.10 -0.95
CA GLY A 57 17.78 4.61 -2.30
C GLY A 57 17.28 5.56 -3.39
N ALA A 58 17.42 5.14 -4.64
CA ALA A 58 16.95 5.91 -5.78
C ALA A 58 15.41 5.89 -5.87
N PRO A 59 14.75 7.00 -6.20
CA PRO A 59 13.30 7.03 -6.31
C PRO A 59 12.79 6.14 -7.45
N VAL A 60 11.68 5.47 -7.23
CA VAL A 60 10.97 4.65 -8.21
C VAL A 60 10.03 5.56 -9.03
N LEU A 61 10.61 6.42 -9.86
CA LEU A 61 9.87 7.42 -10.63
C LEU A 61 8.81 6.82 -11.57
N GLY A 62 8.95 5.55 -11.96
CA GLY A 62 7.93 4.83 -12.72
C GLY A 62 6.65 4.55 -11.93
N ALA A 63 6.76 4.31 -10.62
CA ALA A 63 5.60 4.19 -9.73
C ALA A 63 4.95 5.55 -9.49
N THR A 64 5.77 6.61 -9.34
CA THR A 64 5.28 8.00 -9.26
C THR A 64 4.49 8.38 -10.51
N LEU A 65 4.99 8.06 -11.70
CA LEU A 65 4.25 8.27 -12.94
C LEU A 65 2.93 7.49 -12.97
N ALA A 66 2.92 6.24 -12.50
CA ALA A 66 1.70 5.43 -12.40
C ALA A 66 0.63 6.12 -11.53
N VAL A 67 1.02 6.63 -10.36
CA VAL A 67 0.13 7.38 -9.45
C VAL A 67 -0.45 8.63 -10.13
N VAL A 68 0.40 9.42 -10.78
CA VAL A 68 -0.04 10.65 -11.46
C VAL A 68 -1.02 10.33 -12.59
N VAL A 69 -0.73 9.31 -13.41
CA VAL A 69 -1.62 8.91 -14.52
C VAL A 69 -2.92 8.30 -14.01
N ALA A 70 -2.86 7.44 -12.99
CA ALA A 70 -4.03 6.85 -12.34
C ALA A 70 -4.96 7.89 -11.70
N GLY A 71 -4.40 9.03 -11.26
CA GLY A 71 -5.15 10.17 -10.77
C GLY A 71 -5.72 11.11 -11.84
N GLY A 72 -5.51 10.84 -13.13
CA GLY A 72 -6.02 11.67 -14.23
C GLY A 72 -4.94 12.43 -15.02
N GLY A 73 -3.66 12.22 -14.70
CA GLY A 73 -2.52 12.84 -15.37
C GLY A 73 -2.13 14.22 -14.81
N PRO A 74 -0.98 14.76 -15.22
CA PRO A 74 -0.34 15.89 -14.54
C PRO A 74 -1.14 17.20 -14.55
N LYS A 75 -2.05 17.39 -15.52
CA LYS A 75 -2.89 18.59 -15.62
C LYS A 75 -4.24 18.47 -14.91
N ASN A 76 -4.71 17.25 -14.70
CA ASN A 76 -6.06 16.96 -14.20
C ASN A 76 -6.03 16.02 -12.99
N TYR A 77 -4.90 15.93 -12.30
CA TYR A 77 -4.74 15.03 -11.18
C TYR A 77 -5.79 15.32 -10.11
N SER A 78 -6.42 14.26 -9.61
CA SER A 78 -7.24 14.29 -8.42
C SER A 78 -7.03 13.01 -7.62
N THR A 79 -6.82 13.18 -6.31
CA THR A 79 -6.73 12.11 -5.34
C THR A 79 -8.00 11.26 -5.32
N MET A 80 -9.17 11.87 -5.56
CA MET A 80 -10.41 11.09 -5.68
C MET A 80 -10.46 10.21 -6.92
N THR A 81 -9.86 10.65 -8.03
CA THR A 81 -9.71 9.81 -9.23
C THR A 81 -8.72 8.67 -8.97
N LEU A 82 -7.60 8.96 -8.29
CA LEU A 82 -6.65 7.94 -7.88
C LEU A 82 -7.31 6.89 -6.97
N LEU A 83 -8.04 7.31 -5.94
CA LEU A 83 -8.75 6.40 -5.05
C LEU A 83 -9.76 5.52 -5.81
N LYS A 84 -10.47 6.09 -6.79
CA LYS A 84 -11.35 5.32 -7.68
C LYS A 84 -10.61 4.27 -8.49
N THR A 85 -9.43 4.61 -8.99
CA THR A 85 -8.58 3.65 -9.70
C THR A 85 -8.10 2.54 -8.77
N LEU A 86 -7.65 2.89 -7.56
CA LEU A 86 -7.09 1.94 -6.59
C LEU A 86 -8.13 1.02 -5.96
N ALA A 87 -9.30 1.54 -5.58
CA ALA A 87 -10.32 0.79 -4.83
C ALA A 87 -11.50 0.33 -5.71
N GLY A 88 -11.63 0.86 -6.93
CA GLY A 88 -12.73 0.56 -7.83
C GLY A 88 -14.09 0.84 -7.19
N ASP A 89 -14.96 -0.18 -7.20
CA ASP A 89 -16.30 -0.17 -6.62
C ASP A 89 -16.33 0.03 -5.09
N LYS A 90 -15.20 -0.16 -4.40
CA LYS A 90 -15.10 -0.01 -2.93
C LYS A 90 -14.77 1.42 -2.49
N THR A 91 -14.53 2.33 -3.43
CA THR A 91 -14.10 3.71 -3.13
C THR A 91 -15.04 4.44 -2.18
N ASP A 92 -16.35 4.38 -2.44
CA ASP A 92 -17.33 5.09 -1.61
C ASP A 92 -17.41 4.53 -0.19
N ALA A 93 -17.28 3.20 -0.06
CA ALA A 93 -17.23 2.53 1.24
C ALA A 93 -15.97 2.93 2.02
N GLU A 94 -14.84 3.02 1.35
CA GLU A 94 -13.58 3.45 1.96
C GLU A 94 -13.63 4.91 2.43
N VAL A 95 -14.10 5.82 1.58
CA VAL A 95 -14.28 7.24 1.95
C VAL A 95 -15.26 7.39 3.11
N ALA A 96 -16.34 6.61 3.13
CA ALA A 96 -17.30 6.60 4.24
C ALA A 96 -16.66 6.08 5.54
N LYS A 97 -15.87 5.01 5.46
CA LYS A 97 -15.11 4.47 6.59
C LYS A 97 -14.14 5.51 7.15
N LEU A 98 -13.27 6.07 6.31
CA LEU A 98 -12.33 7.12 6.72
C LEU A 98 -13.06 8.32 7.32
N SER A 99 -14.19 8.73 6.74
CA SER A 99 -14.99 9.85 7.25
C SER A 99 -15.62 9.56 8.60
N LYS A 100 -15.95 8.30 8.90
CA LYS A 100 -16.43 7.87 10.21
C LYS A 100 -15.31 7.84 11.24
N THR A 101 -14.11 7.40 10.85
CA THR A 101 -12.95 7.28 11.74
C THR A 101 -12.33 8.63 12.08
N TYR A 102 -12.10 9.48 11.08
CA TYR A 102 -11.36 10.74 11.22
C TYR A 102 -12.25 11.99 11.16
N GLY A 103 -13.50 11.84 10.70
CA GLY A 103 -14.40 12.96 10.43
C GLY A 103 -14.30 13.46 8.99
N LYS A 104 -15.43 13.90 8.44
CA LYS A 104 -15.51 14.47 7.07
C LYS A 104 -14.53 15.63 6.82
N PRO A 105 -14.33 16.60 7.74
CA PRO A 105 -13.36 17.67 7.53
C PRO A 105 -11.93 17.16 7.39
N ALA A 106 -11.56 16.14 8.17
CA ALA A 106 -10.23 15.54 8.12
C ALA A 106 -9.97 14.84 6.79
N VAL A 107 -10.93 14.04 6.32
CA VAL A 107 -10.84 13.37 5.00
C VAL A 107 -10.82 14.39 3.87
N GLY A 108 -11.63 15.45 3.95
CA GLY A 108 -11.60 16.54 2.98
C GLY A 108 -10.25 17.26 2.94
N GLN A 109 -9.60 17.45 4.11
CA GLN A 109 -8.25 18.01 4.17
C GLN A 109 -7.21 17.04 3.63
N PHE A 110 -7.32 15.74 3.91
CA PHE A 110 -6.44 14.71 3.34
C PHE A 110 -6.43 14.75 1.81
N VAL A 111 -7.61 14.80 1.17
CA VAL A 111 -7.72 14.91 -0.30
C VAL A 111 -7.03 16.17 -0.82
N LYS A 112 -7.26 17.34 -0.18
CA LYS A 112 -6.61 18.60 -0.56
C LYS A 112 -5.09 18.59 -0.38
N THR A 113 -4.61 18.00 0.71
CA THR A 113 -3.18 17.87 0.98
C THR A 113 -2.53 16.95 -0.06
N PHE A 114 -3.17 15.83 -0.41
CA PHE A 114 -2.62 14.91 -1.40
C PHE A 114 -2.65 15.49 -2.83
N ASP A 115 -3.71 16.21 -3.21
CA ASP A 115 -3.73 16.97 -4.48
C ASP A 115 -2.59 17.99 -4.55
N PHE A 116 -2.33 18.69 -3.44
CA PHE A 116 -1.21 19.62 -3.36
C PHE A 116 0.14 18.92 -3.45
N ILE A 117 0.35 17.81 -2.73
CA ILE A 117 1.59 17.02 -2.78
C ILE A 117 1.95 16.64 -4.21
N ILE A 118 0.99 16.16 -4.99
CA ILE A 118 1.25 15.77 -6.37
C ILE A 118 1.52 16.98 -7.25
N SER A 119 0.76 18.07 -7.10
CA SER A 119 1.02 19.31 -7.81
C SER A 119 2.43 19.85 -7.51
N ASP A 120 2.87 19.78 -6.26
CA ASP A 120 4.15 20.30 -5.79
C ASP A 120 5.31 19.40 -6.24
N ALA A 121 5.14 18.07 -6.17
CA ALA A 121 6.08 17.12 -6.76
C ALA A 121 6.28 17.36 -8.26
N LEU A 122 5.19 17.58 -9.02
CA LEU A 122 5.27 17.89 -10.46
C LEU A 122 5.93 19.25 -10.74
N HIS A 123 5.73 20.24 -9.86
CA HIS A 123 6.47 21.49 -9.90
C HIS A 123 7.98 21.23 -9.76
N TYR A 124 8.39 20.45 -8.75
CA TYR A 124 9.80 20.12 -8.54
C TYR A 124 10.43 19.31 -9.67
N VAL A 125 9.70 18.36 -10.25
CA VAL A 125 10.14 17.65 -11.45
C VAL A 125 10.50 18.62 -12.56
N THR A 126 9.66 19.65 -12.76
CA THR A 126 9.86 20.66 -13.79
C THR A 126 11.07 21.55 -13.50
N VAL A 127 11.13 22.18 -12.31
CA VAL A 127 12.18 23.17 -11.99
C VAL A 127 13.54 22.53 -11.73
N LYS A 128 13.58 21.25 -11.31
CA LYS A 128 14.83 20.50 -11.10
C LYS A 128 15.24 19.67 -12.31
N HIS A 129 14.48 19.72 -13.42
CA HIS A 129 14.73 18.93 -14.63
C HIS A 129 14.88 17.43 -14.35
N ILE A 130 14.03 16.89 -13.47
CA ILE A 130 14.03 15.45 -13.18
C ILE A 130 13.43 14.71 -14.37
N GLU A 131 14.20 13.82 -14.97
CA GLU A 131 13.72 12.98 -16.07
C GLU A 131 12.73 11.94 -15.52
N LEU A 132 11.45 12.10 -15.87
CA LEU A 132 10.46 11.05 -15.65
C LEU A 132 10.61 9.97 -16.70
N PRO A 133 10.41 8.69 -16.34
CA PRO A 133 10.39 7.61 -17.31
C PRO A 133 9.27 7.82 -18.34
N SER A 134 9.46 7.29 -19.55
CA SER A 134 8.47 7.42 -20.62
C SER A 134 7.23 6.54 -20.39
N GLN A 135 7.30 5.55 -19.51
CA GLN A 135 6.24 4.61 -19.18
C GLN A 135 6.14 4.38 -17.67
N PRO A 136 4.93 4.22 -17.12
CA PRO A 136 4.71 3.77 -15.76
C PRO A 136 5.36 2.41 -15.48
N ALA A 137 5.84 2.19 -14.24
CA ALA A 137 6.36 0.89 -13.81
C ALA A 137 5.24 -0.14 -13.56
N VAL A 138 4.02 0.34 -13.34
CA VAL A 138 2.80 -0.45 -13.14
C VAL A 138 1.73 0.15 -14.05
N ASP A 139 0.89 -0.69 -14.66
CA ASP A 139 -0.24 -0.20 -15.45
C ASP A 139 -1.13 0.71 -14.57
N PRO A 140 -1.27 2.00 -14.91
CA PRO A 140 -2.03 2.95 -14.10
C PRO A 140 -3.53 2.66 -14.09
N LYS A 141 -4.02 1.66 -14.83
CA LYS A 141 -5.41 1.19 -14.78
C LYS A 141 -5.57 -0.08 -13.93
N ASP A 142 -4.47 -0.73 -13.57
CA ASP A 142 -4.46 -1.92 -12.74
C ASP A 142 -4.40 -1.50 -11.26
N GLY A 143 -5.56 -1.17 -10.71
CA GLY A 143 -5.71 -0.67 -9.33
C GLY A 143 -5.12 -1.61 -8.30
N GLU A 144 -5.27 -2.92 -8.49
CA GLU A 144 -4.72 -3.95 -7.61
C GLU A 144 -3.19 -3.94 -7.61
N LYS A 145 -2.55 -4.00 -8.79
CA LYS A 145 -1.07 -3.95 -8.85
C LYS A 145 -0.52 -2.62 -8.39
N LEU A 146 -1.22 -1.52 -8.66
CA LEU A 146 -0.79 -0.20 -8.21
C LEU A 146 -0.90 -0.10 -6.68
N ALA A 147 -2.00 -0.59 -6.08
CA ALA A 147 -2.12 -0.70 -4.63
C ALA A 147 -1.02 -1.59 -4.03
N GLY A 148 -0.71 -2.71 -4.69
CA GLY A 148 0.43 -3.58 -4.39
C GLY A 148 1.74 -2.83 -4.34
N ALA A 149 2.10 -2.14 -5.41
CA ALA A 149 3.34 -1.37 -5.49
C ALA A 149 3.43 -0.28 -4.42
N LEU A 150 2.32 0.43 -4.15
CA LEU A 150 2.27 1.47 -3.11
C LEU A 150 2.41 0.88 -1.72
N TRP A 151 1.74 -0.23 -1.42
CA TRP A 151 1.85 -0.92 -0.14
C TRP A 151 3.25 -1.47 0.08
N GLY A 152 3.82 -2.18 -0.90
CA GLY A 152 5.17 -2.73 -0.84
C GLY A 152 6.25 -1.65 -0.63
N ALA A 153 6.08 -0.47 -1.24
CA ALA A 153 6.99 0.65 -1.05
C ALA A 153 7.06 1.17 0.41
N THR A 154 6.02 0.93 1.21
CA THR A 154 6.01 1.32 2.64
C THR A 154 6.71 0.29 3.52
N SER A 155 7.14 -0.86 3.00
CA SER A 155 7.71 -1.95 3.79
C SER A 155 9.03 -1.54 4.43
N ILE A 156 9.12 -1.74 5.75
CA ILE A 156 10.35 -1.59 6.54
C ILE A 156 10.85 -2.95 7.05
N GLY A 157 10.38 -4.04 6.44
CA GLY A 157 10.70 -5.42 6.81
C GLY A 157 9.86 -5.97 7.97
N GLY A 158 9.84 -7.29 8.09
CA GLY A 158 9.16 -8.01 9.16
C GLY A 158 7.62 -7.87 9.16
N GLY A 159 7.02 -7.46 8.04
CA GLY A 159 5.58 -7.15 7.96
C GLY A 159 5.20 -5.78 8.52
N ASN A 160 6.19 -4.95 8.87
CA ASN A 160 5.95 -3.59 9.34
C ASN A 160 6.01 -2.61 8.16
N HIS A 161 5.19 -1.57 8.24
CA HIS A 161 5.04 -0.58 7.20
C HIS A 161 5.14 0.83 7.77
N ASN A 162 5.75 1.72 7.00
CA ASN A 162 5.87 3.14 7.27
C ASN A 162 5.61 3.91 5.98
N VAL A 163 4.57 4.75 5.99
CA VAL A 163 4.17 5.49 4.80
C VAL A 163 5.20 6.54 4.35
N GLU A 164 5.99 7.09 5.28
CA GLU A 164 7.06 8.04 4.94
C GLU A 164 8.18 7.37 4.13
N VAL A 165 8.49 6.11 4.42
CA VAL A 165 9.40 5.27 3.61
C VAL A 165 8.82 5.07 2.20
N GLY A 166 7.51 4.86 2.08
CA GLY A 166 6.84 4.77 0.79
C GLY A 166 6.90 6.08 -0.01
N LEU A 167 6.75 7.23 0.66
CA LEU A 167 6.86 8.55 0.02
C LEU A 167 8.30 8.84 -0.41
N ASP A 168 9.29 8.50 0.42
CA ASP A 168 10.71 8.52 0.06
C ASP A 168 10.99 7.61 -1.17
N HIS A 169 10.39 6.42 -1.24
CA HIS A 169 10.49 5.53 -2.40
C HIS A 169 9.97 6.18 -3.69
N LEU A 170 8.89 6.96 -3.62
CA LEU A 170 8.26 7.55 -4.81
C LEU A 170 9.06 8.74 -5.36
N VAL A 171 9.46 9.67 -4.49
CA VAL A 171 10.05 10.96 -4.93
C VAL A 171 11.49 11.18 -4.48
N GLY A 172 12.00 10.33 -3.59
CA GLY A 172 13.32 10.44 -2.99
C GLY A 172 13.28 11.31 -1.74
N HIS A 173 14.03 10.92 -0.71
CA HIS A 173 13.99 11.57 0.60
C HIS A 173 14.20 13.11 0.58
N PRO A 174 15.17 13.67 -0.18
CA PRO A 174 15.34 15.12 -0.21
C PRO A 174 14.13 15.88 -0.77
N LEU A 175 13.44 15.31 -1.76
CA LEU A 175 12.25 15.92 -2.34
C LEU A 175 11.03 15.70 -1.45
N HIS A 176 10.88 14.52 -0.87
CA HIS A 176 9.85 14.23 0.12
C HIS A 176 9.90 15.25 1.27
N MET A 177 11.07 15.46 1.88
CA MET A 177 11.25 16.42 2.97
C MET A 177 10.98 17.88 2.56
N GLN A 178 11.21 18.24 1.30
CA GLN A 178 10.88 19.56 0.80
C GLN A 178 9.36 19.73 0.69
N ILE A 179 8.66 18.76 0.12
CA ILE A 179 7.20 18.77 0.01
C ILE A 179 6.55 18.85 1.40
N MET A 180 7.09 18.15 2.41
CA MET A 180 6.57 18.23 3.79
C MET A 180 6.67 19.65 4.36
N LYS A 181 7.76 20.37 4.10
CA LYS A 181 7.88 21.79 4.47
C LYS A 181 6.86 22.67 3.74
N ASP A 182 6.59 22.36 2.48
CA ASP A 182 5.65 23.13 1.66
C ASP A 182 4.20 22.87 2.10
N ILE A 183 3.88 21.65 2.59
CA ILE A 183 2.60 21.35 3.27
C ILE A 183 2.50 22.14 4.58
N ASP A 184 3.54 22.11 5.42
CA ASP A 184 3.55 22.86 6.69
C ASP A 184 3.27 24.33 6.46
N ALA A 185 3.92 24.93 5.45
CA ALA A 185 3.75 26.32 5.11
C ALA A 185 2.33 26.64 4.62
N LYS A 186 1.69 25.70 3.89
CA LYS A 186 0.38 25.93 3.26
C LYS A 186 -0.81 25.55 4.14
N TYR A 187 -0.72 24.44 4.85
CA TYR A 187 -1.82 23.82 5.59
C TYR A 187 -1.49 23.56 7.06
N GLY A 188 -0.22 23.68 7.46
CA GLY A 188 0.24 23.45 8.83
C GLY A 188 0.61 22.00 9.14
N VAL A 189 1.47 21.82 10.15
CA VAL A 189 1.99 20.53 10.62
C VAL A 189 0.87 19.54 10.98
N ALA A 190 -0.27 20.03 11.47
CA ALA A 190 -1.41 19.18 11.79
C ALA A 190 -2.03 18.51 10.53
N ALA A 191 -2.10 19.24 9.41
CA ALA A 191 -2.60 18.69 8.16
C ALA A 191 -1.61 17.67 7.55
N ASP A 192 -0.32 17.91 7.73
CA ASP A 192 0.77 17.00 7.35
C ASP A 192 0.70 15.67 8.14
N ALA A 193 0.65 15.75 9.48
CA ALA A 193 0.51 14.58 10.34
C ALA A 193 -0.75 13.76 10.02
N GLN A 194 -1.87 14.45 9.81
CA GLN A 194 -3.14 13.80 9.49
C GLN A 194 -3.11 13.12 8.12
N TYR A 195 -2.41 13.71 7.14
CA TYR A 195 -2.23 13.10 5.83
C TYR A 195 -1.54 11.74 5.94
N HIS A 196 -0.45 11.65 6.70
CA HIS A 196 0.28 10.39 6.89
C HIS A 196 -0.57 9.31 7.56
N VAL A 197 -1.31 9.64 8.61
CA VAL A 197 -2.17 8.68 9.33
C VAL A 197 -3.28 8.14 8.43
N ILE A 198 -3.96 9.03 7.69
CA ILE A 198 -5.05 8.63 6.79
C ILE A 198 -4.51 7.83 5.61
N LEU A 199 -3.36 8.23 5.04
CA LEU A 199 -2.74 7.50 3.94
C LEU A 199 -2.33 6.08 4.35
N LEU A 200 -1.67 5.92 5.49
CA LEU A 200 -1.28 4.59 5.99
C LEU A 200 -2.52 3.69 6.19
N THR A 201 -3.60 4.26 6.71
CA THR A 201 -4.86 3.53 6.91
C THR A 201 -5.46 3.09 5.58
N ALA A 202 -5.58 3.99 4.61
CA ALA A 202 -6.11 3.69 3.28
C ALA A 202 -5.27 2.61 2.55
N LEU A 203 -3.93 2.69 2.65
CA LEU A 203 -3.04 1.67 2.06
C LEU A 203 -3.17 0.31 2.77
N THR A 204 -3.30 0.32 4.10
CA THR A 204 -3.55 -0.91 4.88
C THR A 204 -4.89 -1.54 4.49
N ASP A 205 -5.92 -0.73 4.27
CA ASP A 205 -7.24 -1.20 3.86
C ASP A 205 -7.22 -1.80 2.45
N LEU A 206 -6.54 -1.15 1.51
CA LEU A 206 -6.30 -1.72 0.18
C LEU A 206 -5.53 -3.05 0.26
N ALA A 207 -4.50 -3.13 1.11
CA ALA A 207 -3.75 -4.36 1.32
C ALA A 207 -4.61 -5.49 1.87
N ASN A 208 -5.55 -5.19 2.77
CA ASN A 208 -6.50 -6.17 3.26
C ASN A 208 -7.52 -6.61 2.20
N VAL A 209 -8.04 -5.66 1.41
CA VAL A 209 -9.00 -5.92 0.33
C VAL A 209 -8.41 -6.82 -0.75
N TYR A 210 -7.15 -6.58 -1.12
CA TYR A 210 -6.45 -7.36 -2.16
C TYR A 210 -5.62 -8.52 -1.60
N HIS A 211 -5.74 -8.81 -0.30
CA HIS A 211 -4.98 -9.87 0.37
C HIS A 211 -3.47 -9.81 0.12
N LEU A 212 -2.91 -8.60 0.14
CA LEU A 212 -1.50 -8.35 -0.09
C LEU A 212 -0.65 -8.82 1.10
N ASP A 213 0.56 -9.30 0.80
CA ASP A 213 1.63 -9.55 1.75
C ASP A 213 2.42 -8.27 2.07
N ALA A 214 3.46 -8.41 2.89
CA ALA A 214 4.30 -7.28 3.32
C ALA A 214 5.09 -6.62 2.17
N ASN A 215 5.18 -7.26 1.01
CA ASN A 215 5.88 -6.76 -0.16
C ASN A 215 4.91 -6.24 -1.23
N GLY A 216 3.60 -6.22 -0.96
CA GLY A 216 2.61 -5.79 -1.94
C GLY A 216 2.24 -6.86 -2.96
N MET A 217 2.60 -8.12 -2.71
CA MET A 217 2.24 -9.25 -3.58
C MET A 217 0.98 -9.93 -3.05
N MET A 218 0.12 -10.43 -3.94
CA MET A 218 -1.02 -11.24 -3.49
C MET A 218 -0.55 -12.49 -2.74
N LYS A 219 -1.16 -12.75 -1.59
CA LYS A 219 -0.94 -14.01 -0.85
C LYS A 219 -1.50 -15.16 -1.68
N ALA A 220 -0.72 -16.24 -1.80
CA ALA A 220 -1.24 -17.50 -2.32
C ALA A 220 -2.36 -17.98 -1.39
N MET A 221 -3.57 -18.15 -1.95
CA MET A 221 -4.74 -18.68 -1.24
C MET A 221 -4.67 -20.20 -1.10
#